data_AF-A0A401S1I3-F1
#
_entry.id   AF-A0A401S1I3-F1
#
_cell.length_a   1.000
_cell.length_b   1.000
_cell.length_c   1.000
_cell.angle_alpha   90.00
_cell.angle_beta   90.00
_cell.angle_gamma   90.00
#
_symmetry.space_group_name_H-M   'P 1'
#
loop_
_entity.id
_entity.type
_entity.pdbx_description
1 polymer ?
#
loop_
_entity_poly.entity_id
_entity_poly.type
_entity_poly.pdbx_seq_one_letter_code
_entity_poly.pdbx_strand_id
1 'polypeptide(L)'
;MELYLEELSDRIEEVDVDTQTDAFLDKPQTPLFIPGKTGKDVATQIEEGELFDFDIEVKPLLEVLVGKTIEQALLEVMEEEELAHLRTLQRDFEELRNAELAEVQRMEEKERRHREEKKRRMAQQQEVLKKEKDTSDKIAARAFAQTYLADLIPTVFTTLRDNGYFYDPVERDVEKVFLPWLMEEAKKSIEKRILGRTMLDSK
;
A
#
# COMPACT_ATOMS: atom_id res chain seq x y z
N MET A 1 -29.49 179.44 50.79
CA MET A 1 -28.52 180.11 49.89
C MET A 1 -28.07 179.09 48.86
N GLU A 2 -27.82 179.56 47.65
CA GLU A 2 -27.99 178.87 46.38
C GLU A 2 -27.13 177.63 46.12
N LEU A 3 -27.72 176.82 45.24
CA LEU A 3 -27.19 175.70 44.48
C LEU A 3 -26.17 176.20 43.45
N TYR A 4 -25.01 175.56 43.35
CA TYR A 4 -24.30 175.48 42.07
C TYR A 4 -23.71 174.08 41.90
N LEU A 5 -24.08 173.43 40.80
CA LEU A 5 -23.35 172.29 40.24
C LEU A 5 -22.34 172.83 39.24
N GLU A 6 -21.14 172.25 39.25
CA GLU A 6 -20.12 172.45 38.21
C GLU A 6 -19.86 171.10 37.54
N GLU A 7 -20.13 171.03 36.24
CA GLU A 7 -19.75 169.91 35.36
C GLU A 7 -18.34 170.19 34.83
N LEU A 8 -17.41 169.26 35.07
CA LEU A 8 -16.10 169.25 34.42
C LEU A 8 -16.01 168.03 33.50
N SER A 9 -16.20 168.32 32.22
CA SER A 9 -15.95 167.47 31.06
C SER A 9 -14.47 167.52 30.70
N ASP A 10 -13.74 166.40 30.83
CA ASP A 10 -12.55 166.18 30.01
C ASP A 10 -12.32 164.70 29.68
N ARG A 11 -11.78 164.46 28.48
CA ARG A 11 -11.88 163.22 27.68
C ARG A 11 -10.82 162.14 28.02
N ILE A 12 -11.06 160.96 27.47
CA ILE A 12 -10.73 159.58 27.92
C ILE A 12 -9.31 159.11 27.51
N GLU A 13 -8.68 158.23 28.31
CA GLU A 13 -7.54 157.39 27.87
C GLU A 13 -8.05 156.14 27.12
N GLU A 14 -7.80 156.05 25.82
CA GLU A 14 -8.05 154.86 25.00
C GLU A 14 -6.88 153.88 25.16
N VAL A 15 -7.18 152.63 25.54
CA VAL A 15 -6.18 151.57 25.67
C VAL A 15 -6.21 150.73 24.40
N ASP A 16 -5.15 150.82 23.59
CA ASP A 16 -4.94 149.89 22.47
C ASP A 16 -4.65 148.50 23.01
N VAL A 17 -5.44 147.53 22.55
CA VAL A 17 -5.26 146.10 22.86
C VAL A 17 -4.95 145.38 21.57
N ASP A 18 -3.67 145.08 21.35
CA ASP A 18 -3.24 144.24 20.25
C ASP A 18 -3.46 142.76 20.60
N THR A 19 -4.26 142.07 19.78
CA THR A 19 -4.35 140.61 19.82
C THR A 19 -3.41 140.00 18.80
N GLN A 20 -2.35 139.34 19.27
CA GLN A 20 -1.45 138.53 18.44
C GLN A 20 -2.22 137.33 17.88
N THR A 21 -2.74 137.44 16.65
CA THR A 21 -3.23 136.29 15.90
C THR A 21 -2.04 135.56 15.28
N ASP A 22 -1.76 134.35 15.79
CA ASP A 22 -0.73 133.48 15.25
C ASP A 22 -1.06 133.05 13.81
N ALA A 23 -0.03 132.77 13.00
CA ALA A 23 -0.20 132.42 11.59
C ALA A 23 -0.93 131.07 11.46
N PHE A 24 -2.03 131.04 10.70
CA PHE A 24 -2.78 129.79 10.44
C PHE A 24 -1.93 128.81 9.64
N LEU A 25 -1.29 127.86 10.33
CA LEU A 25 -0.71 126.66 9.73
C LEU A 25 -1.83 125.62 9.56
N ASP A 26 -1.94 125.04 8.36
CA ASP A 26 -2.90 123.96 8.10
C ASP A 26 -2.62 122.77 9.02
N LYS A 27 -3.63 122.42 9.83
CA LYS A 27 -3.56 121.32 10.78
C LYS A 27 -3.41 120.00 9.99
N PRO A 28 -2.49 119.10 10.38
CA PRO A 28 -2.46 117.77 9.79
C PRO A 28 -3.82 117.08 9.97
N GLN A 29 -4.19 116.26 9.00
CA GLN A 29 -5.48 115.56 8.99
C GLN A 29 -5.69 114.85 10.32
N THR A 30 -6.76 115.20 11.04
CA THR A 30 -7.05 114.56 12.33
C THR A 30 -7.18 113.06 12.13
N PRO A 31 -6.44 112.23 12.90
CA PRO A 31 -6.53 110.79 12.76
C PRO A 31 -7.98 110.32 12.96
N LEU A 32 -8.41 109.36 12.13
CA LEU A 32 -9.75 108.79 12.21
C LEU A 32 -9.97 108.17 13.61
N PHE A 33 -11.04 108.60 14.28
CA PHE A 33 -11.44 108.02 15.56
C PHE A 33 -11.97 106.61 15.33
N ILE A 34 -11.26 105.61 15.87
CA ILE A 34 -11.69 104.22 15.90
C ILE A 34 -12.20 103.95 17.33
N PRO A 35 -13.51 103.72 17.52
CA PRO A 35 -14.06 103.38 18.83
C PRO A 35 -13.37 102.14 19.41
N GLY A 36 -12.95 102.21 20.67
CA GLY A 36 -12.41 101.05 21.39
C GLY A 36 -13.47 99.96 21.53
N LYS A 37 -13.06 98.70 21.38
CA LYS A 37 -13.95 97.54 21.58
C LYS A 37 -14.61 97.62 22.96
N THR A 38 -15.94 97.66 22.99
CA THR A 38 -16.73 97.68 24.22
C THR A 38 -17.44 96.33 24.38
N GLY A 39 -16.84 95.45 25.18
CA GLY A 39 -17.33 94.11 25.50
C GLY A 39 -16.30 93.37 26.35
N LYS A 40 -16.73 92.46 27.24
CA LYS A 40 -15.80 91.57 27.97
C LYS A 40 -15.58 90.32 27.13
N ASP A 41 -14.34 90.06 26.77
CA ASP A 41 -13.97 88.82 26.09
C ASP A 41 -13.95 87.67 27.11
N VAL A 42 -14.73 86.62 26.84
CA VAL A 42 -14.77 85.39 27.63
C VAL A 42 -14.46 84.24 26.68
N ALA A 43 -13.49 83.41 27.04
CA ALA A 43 -13.23 82.15 26.36
C ALA A 43 -13.68 81.00 27.28
N THR A 44 -14.32 80.00 26.68
CA THR A 44 -14.63 78.73 27.31
C THR A 44 -13.92 77.65 26.52
N GLN A 45 -13.11 76.83 27.18
CA GLN A 45 -12.42 75.70 26.59
C GLN A 45 -12.84 74.44 27.34
N ILE A 46 -13.01 73.35 26.61
CA ILE A 46 -13.18 72.02 27.19
C ILE A 46 -11.80 71.37 27.21
N GLU A 47 -11.35 70.98 28.39
CA GLU A 47 -10.05 70.33 28.58
C GLU A 47 -10.14 68.82 28.33
N GLU A 48 -8.98 68.20 28.08
CA GLU A 48 -8.90 66.76 27.83
C GLU A 48 -9.45 65.97 29.02
N GLY A 49 -10.47 65.14 28.78
CA GLY A 49 -11.13 64.31 29.79
C GLY A 49 -12.37 64.92 30.44
N GLU A 50 -12.70 66.20 30.22
CA GLU A 50 -13.88 66.84 30.84
C GLU A 50 -15.24 66.28 30.34
N LEU A 51 -15.25 65.68 29.15
CA LEU A 51 -16.46 65.07 28.55
C LEU A 51 -16.44 63.54 28.52
N PHE A 52 -15.46 62.90 29.16
CA PHE A 52 -15.35 61.43 29.13
C PHE A 52 -16.41 60.78 30.01
N ASP A 53 -17.25 59.94 29.40
CA ASP A 53 -18.21 59.09 30.10
C ASP A 53 -17.79 57.61 29.99
N PHE A 54 -17.27 57.07 31.10
CA PHE A 54 -16.78 55.69 31.14
C PHE A 54 -17.85 54.67 30.73
N ASP A 55 -19.10 54.85 31.15
CA ASP A 55 -20.18 53.87 30.92
C ASP A 55 -20.60 53.82 29.45
N ILE A 56 -20.27 54.84 28.66
CA ILE A 56 -20.48 54.87 27.22
C ILE A 56 -19.23 54.35 26.50
N GLU A 57 -18.06 54.87 26.85
CA GLU A 57 -16.82 54.61 26.14
C GLU A 57 -16.27 53.19 26.36
N VAL A 58 -16.61 52.53 27.47
CA VAL A 58 -16.17 51.15 27.75
C VAL A 58 -16.97 50.09 26.97
N LYS A 59 -18.18 50.41 26.52
CA LYS A 59 -19.09 49.43 25.90
C LYS A 59 -18.50 48.78 24.64
N PRO A 60 -17.96 49.52 23.65
CA PRO A 60 -17.38 48.90 22.45
C PRO A 60 -16.19 47.99 22.78
N LEU A 61 -15.40 48.35 23.80
CA LEU A 61 -14.26 47.54 24.24
C LEU A 61 -14.74 46.22 24.86
N LEU A 62 -15.73 46.28 25.74
CA LEU A 62 -16.31 45.09 26.37
C LEU A 62 -17.02 44.20 25.36
N GLU A 63 -17.77 44.76 24.42
CA GLU A 63 -18.43 43.99 23.36
C GLU A 63 -17.42 43.19 22.54
N VAL A 64 -16.30 43.83 22.14
CA VAL A 64 -15.25 43.15 21.38
C VAL A 64 -14.54 42.10 22.23
N LEU A 65 -14.23 42.40 23.49
CA LEU A 65 -13.55 41.45 24.39
C LEU A 65 -14.43 40.22 24.65
N VAL A 66 -15.68 40.43 25.06
CA VAL A 66 -16.62 39.34 25.33
C VAL A 66 -16.89 38.55 24.06
N GLY A 67 -17.16 39.22 22.94
CA GLY A 67 -17.39 38.57 21.65
C GLY A 67 -16.24 37.66 21.24
N LYS A 68 -14.99 38.18 21.25
CA LYS A 68 -13.80 37.39 20.90
C LYS A 68 -13.55 36.24 21.87
N THR A 69 -13.73 36.46 23.17
CA THR A 69 -13.52 35.38 24.16
C THR A 69 -14.51 34.23 23.98
N ILE A 70 -15.78 34.53 23.71
CA ILE A 70 -16.81 33.51 23.47
C ILE A 70 -16.55 32.80 22.15
N GLU A 71 -16.25 33.54 21.09
CA GLU A 71 -15.96 32.98 19.77
C GLU A 71 -14.74 32.04 19.83
N GLN A 72 -13.65 32.49 20.45
CA GLN A 72 -12.45 31.67 20.62
C GLN A 72 -12.74 30.42 21.45
N ALA A 73 -13.43 30.55 22.60
CA ALA A 73 -13.77 29.40 23.44
C ALA A 73 -14.65 28.39 22.69
N LEU A 74 -15.60 28.85 21.88
CA LEU A 74 -16.47 27.97 21.09
C LEU A 74 -15.65 27.20 20.04
N LEU A 75 -14.76 27.88 19.32
CA LEU A 75 -13.91 27.25 18.31
C LEU A 75 -12.97 26.20 18.93
N GLU A 76 -12.35 26.51 20.06
CA GLU A 76 -11.47 25.58 20.76
C GLU A 76 -12.21 24.32 21.22
N VAL A 77 -13.40 24.47 21.82
CA VAL A 77 -14.20 23.31 22.26
C VAL A 77 -14.64 22.46 21.08
N MET A 78 -15.07 23.08 19.97
CA MET A 78 -15.46 22.35 18.76
C MET A 78 -14.29 21.57 18.17
N GLU A 79 -13.09 22.17 18.09
CA GLU A 79 -11.89 21.50 17.61
C GLU A 79 -11.49 20.33 18.51
N GLU A 80 -11.52 20.52 19.84
CA GLU A 80 -11.20 19.46 20.81
C GLU A 80 -12.15 18.28 20.69
N GLU A 81 -13.46 18.52 20.53
CA GLU A 81 -14.45 17.47 20.33
C GLU A 81 -14.25 16.74 18.99
N GLU A 82 -13.98 17.47 17.90
CA GLU A 82 -13.69 16.86 16.60
C GLU A 82 -12.44 15.98 16.66
N LEU A 83 -11.35 16.49 17.24
CA LEU A 83 -10.10 15.74 17.42
C LEU A 83 -10.30 14.50 18.30
N ALA A 84 -11.14 14.59 19.34
CA ALA A 84 -11.48 13.44 20.16
C ALA A 84 -12.21 12.35 19.34
N HIS A 85 -13.22 12.74 18.56
CA HIS A 85 -13.96 11.81 17.70
C HIS A 85 -13.09 11.17 16.61
N LEU A 86 -12.21 11.95 15.98
CA LEU A 86 -11.28 11.42 14.98
C LEU A 86 -10.31 10.41 15.59
N ARG A 87 -9.80 10.69 16.80
CA ARG A 87 -8.92 9.77 17.54
C ARG A 87 -9.63 8.47 17.91
N THR A 88 -10.88 8.53 18.35
CA THR A 88 -11.65 7.31 18.66
C THR A 88 -11.90 6.50 17.40
N LEU A 89 -12.31 7.14 16.31
CA LEU A 89 -12.55 6.46 15.03
C LEU A 89 -11.27 5.81 14.49
N GLN A 90 -10.14 6.50 14.58
CA GLN A 90 -8.84 5.96 14.18
C GLN A 90 -8.48 4.72 15.00
N ARG A 91 -8.64 4.76 16.33
CA ARG A 91 -8.35 3.62 17.20
C ARG A 91 -9.23 2.43 16.86
N ASP A 92 -10.54 2.63 16.74
CA ASP A 92 -11.49 1.57 16.42
C ASP A 92 -11.15 0.91 15.06
N PHE A 93 -10.79 1.73 14.08
CA PHE A 93 -10.36 1.24 12.76
C PHE A 93 -9.04 0.46 12.83
N GLU A 94 -8.06 0.95 13.58
CA GLU A 94 -6.77 0.26 13.77
C GLU A 94 -6.95 -1.06 14.51
N GLU A 95 -7.81 -1.11 15.53
CA GLU A 95 -8.14 -2.33 16.27
C GLU A 95 -8.79 -3.37 15.35
N LEU A 96 -9.81 -2.97 14.58
CA LEU A 96 -10.47 -3.85 13.61
C LEU A 96 -9.47 -4.37 12.57
N ARG A 97 -8.69 -3.47 11.97
CA ARG A 97 -7.69 -3.82 10.96
C ARG A 97 -6.63 -4.78 11.50
N ASN A 98 -6.18 -4.59 12.73
CA ASN A 98 -5.20 -5.47 13.37
C ASN A 98 -5.81 -6.86 13.65
N ALA A 99 -7.07 -6.92 14.07
CA ALA A 99 -7.79 -8.17 14.27
C ALA A 99 -7.99 -8.94 12.95
N GLU A 100 -8.40 -8.25 11.88
CA GLU A 100 -8.54 -8.82 10.54
C GLU A 100 -7.19 -9.34 10.02
N LEU A 101 -6.11 -8.56 10.15
CA LEU A 101 -4.78 -8.97 9.73
C LEU A 101 -4.32 -10.25 10.46
N ALA A 102 -4.53 -10.30 11.77
CA ALA A 102 -4.20 -11.48 12.57
C ALA A 102 -5.01 -12.71 12.15
N GLU A 103 -6.28 -12.55 11.80
CA GLU A 103 -7.10 -13.64 11.29
C GLU A 103 -6.61 -14.13 9.92
N VAL A 104 -6.34 -13.21 8.99
CA VAL A 104 -5.82 -13.54 7.66
C VAL A 104 -4.52 -14.33 7.77
N GLN A 105 -3.56 -13.85 8.58
CA GLN A 105 -2.29 -14.56 8.80
C GLN A 105 -2.51 -15.98 9.35
N ARG A 106 -3.41 -16.14 10.33
CA ARG A 106 -3.75 -17.46 10.88
C ARG A 106 -4.33 -18.39 9.81
N MET A 107 -5.19 -17.87 8.93
CA MET A 107 -5.79 -18.64 7.84
C MET A 107 -4.77 -19.01 6.77
N GLU A 108 -3.90 -18.09 6.37
CA GLU A 108 -2.81 -18.32 5.42
C GLU A 108 -1.83 -19.39 5.92
N GLU A 109 -1.44 -19.35 7.19
CA GLU A 109 -0.57 -20.38 7.78
C GLU A 109 -1.23 -21.76 7.80
N LYS A 110 -2.54 -21.81 8.13
CA LYS A 110 -3.31 -23.05 8.08
C LYS A 110 -3.38 -23.59 6.65
N GLU A 111 -3.64 -22.73 5.67
CA GLU A 111 -3.68 -23.13 4.26
C GLU A 111 -2.30 -23.58 3.76
N ARG A 112 -1.22 -22.89 4.14
CA ARG A 112 0.15 -23.29 3.82
C ARG A 112 0.44 -24.70 4.32
N ARG A 113 0.12 -25.01 5.57
CA ARG A 113 0.28 -26.35 6.16
C ARG A 113 -0.52 -27.41 5.39
N HIS A 114 -1.80 -27.16 5.10
CA HIS A 114 -2.63 -28.09 4.33
C HIS A 114 -2.11 -28.29 2.91
N ARG A 115 -1.64 -27.23 2.25
CA ARG A 115 -1.09 -27.29 0.90
C ARG A 115 0.20 -28.10 0.85
N GLU A 116 1.07 -27.92 1.84
CA GLU A 116 2.30 -28.71 1.98
C GLU A 116 2.01 -30.19 2.25
N GLU A 117 1.07 -30.49 3.15
CA GLU A 117 0.67 -31.88 3.41
C GLU A 117 0.04 -32.52 2.16
N LYS A 118 -0.88 -31.81 1.47
CA LYS A 118 -1.49 -32.29 0.23
C LYS A 118 -0.42 -32.60 -0.83
N LYS A 119 0.57 -31.71 -1.01
CA LYS A 119 1.70 -31.95 -1.93
C LYS A 119 2.49 -33.20 -1.54
N ARG A 120 2.80 -33.38 -0.26
CA ARG A 120 3.51 -34.58 0.24
C ARG A 120 2.72 -35.86 -0.02
N ARG A 121 1.41 -35.85 0.26
CA ARG A 121 0.53 -37.01 0.02
C ARG A 121 0.43 -37.35 -1.46
N MET A 122 0.30 -36.34 -2.33
CA MET A 122 0.28 -36.56 -3.79
C MET A 122 1.60 -37.17 -4.28
N ALA A 123 2.75 -36.68 -3.82
CA ALA A 123 4.05 -37.25 -4.18
C ALA A 123 4.20 -38.70 -3.71
N GLN A 124 3.80 -39.00 -2.47
CA GLN A 124 3.79 -40.37 -1.95
C GLN A 124 2.90 -41.29 -2.78
N GLN A 125 1.67 -40.86 -3.12
CA GLN A 125 0.76 -41.65 -3.92
C GLN A 125 1.30 -41.91 -5.33
N GLN A 126 1.95 -40.92 -5.94
CA GLN A 126 2.56 -41.06 -7.25
C GLN A 126 3.69 -42.10 -7.25
N GLU A 127 4.53 -42.10 -6.22
CA GLU A 127 5.58 -43.11 -6.05
C GLU A 127 5.01 -44.52 -5.83
N VAL A 128 3.92 -44.65 -5.06
CA VAL A 128 3.22 -45.93 -4.86
C VAL A 128 2.66 -46.45 -6.19
N LEU A 129 1.95 -45.61 -6.94
CA LEU A 129 1.38 -45.99 -8.24
C LEU A 129 2.46 -46.40 -9.25
N LYS A 130 3.61 -45.72 -9.26
CA LYS A 130 4.74 -46.08 -10.12
C LYS A 130 5.28 -47.47 -9.76
N LYS A 131 5.51 -47.73 -8.47
CA LYS A 131 5.97 -49.04 -7.99
C LYS A 131 4.96 -50.15 -8.25
N GLU A 132 3.67 -49.86 -8.09
CA GLU A 132 2.59 -50.80 -8.39
C GLU A 132 2.59 -51.18 -9.87
N LYS A 133 2.69 -50.19 -10.76
CA LYS A 133 2.82 -50.42 -12.21
C LYS A 133 4.05 -51.27 -12.54
N ASP A 134 5.23 -50.88 -12.02
CA ASP A 134 6.47 -51.63 -12.25
C ASP A 134 6.37 -53.09 -11.75
N THR A 135 5.68 -53.29 -10.63
CA THR A 135 5.46 -54.64 -10.06
C THR A 135 4.47 -55.44 -10.88
N SER A 136 3.38 -54.82 -11.33
CA SER A 136 2.39 -55.42 -12.23
C SER A 136 3.03 -55.87 -13.54
N ASP A 137 3.84 -55.01 -14.17
CA ASP A 137 4.53 -55.32 -15.42
C ASP A 137 5.51 -56.48 -15.23
N LYS A 138 6.25 -56.52 -14.12
CA LYS A 138 7.13 -57.65 -13.78
C LYS A 138 6.37 -58.95 -13.58
N ILE A 139 5.22 -58.92 -12.90
CA ILE A 139 4.38 -60.09 -12.69
C ILE A 139 3.82 -60.59 -14.03
N ALA A 140 3.32 -59.68 -14.87
CA ALA A 140 2.81 -60.00 -16.20
C ALA A 140 3.90 -60.62 -17.09
N ALA A 141 5.10 -60.02 -17.13
CA ALA A 141 6.23 -60.53 -17.89
C ALA A 141 6.67 -61.92 -17.39
N ARG A 142 6.69 -62.13 -16.07
CA ARG A 142 7.00 -63.45 -15.49
C ARG A 142 5.95 -64.49 -15.87
N ALA A 143 4.66 -64.17 -15.74
CA ALA A 143 3.58 -65.07 -16.11
C ALA A 143 3.63 -65.41 -17.61
N PHE A 144 3.84 -64.41 -18.46
CA PHE A 144 4.02 -64.61 -19.91
C PHE A 144 5.20 -65.52 -20.22
N ALA A 145 6.37 -65.26 -19.62
CA ALA A 145 7.55 -66.10 -19.80
C ALA A 145 7.31 -67.54 -19.32
N GLN A 146 6.61 -67.74 -18.21
CA GLN A 146 6.27 -69.07 -17.71
C GLN A 146 5.37 -69.83 -18.68
N THR A 147 4.28 -69.22 -19.16
CA THR A 147 3.38 -69.85 -20.14
C THR A 147 4.10 -70.12 -21.46
N TYR A 148 4.86 -69.15 -21.97
CA TYR A 148 5.59 -69.30 -23.23
C TYR A 148 6.66 -70.40 -23.15
N LEU A 149 7.44 -70.46 -22.06
CA LEU A 149 8.43 -71.51 -21.87
C LEU A 149 7.80 -72.89 -21.64
N ALA A 150 6.64 -72.95 -20.97
CA ALA A 150 5.93 -74.21 -20.76
C ALA A 150 5.51 -74.87 -22.09
N ASP A 151 5.15 -74.07 -23.10
CA ASP A 151 4.76 -74.57 -24.43
C ASP A 151 5.97 -74.74 -25.37
N LEU A 152 6.95 -73.82 -25.29
CA LEU A 152 8.13 -73.85 -26.15
C LEU A 152 9.03 -75.05 -25.84
N ILE A 153 9.24 -75.37 -24.55
CA ILE A 153 10.13 -76.47 -24.16
C ILE A 153 9.68 -77.79 -24.79
N PRO A 154 8.45 -78.30 -24.58
CA PRO A 154 8.00 -79.53 -25.21
C PRO A 154 8.11 -79.48 -26.74
N THR A 155 7.73 -78.36 -27.37
CA THR A 155 7.76 -78.21 -28.83
C THR A 155 9.18 -78.28 -29.40
N VAL A 156 10.15 -77.64 -28.75
CA VAL A 156 11.57 -77.73 -29.16
C VAL A 156 12.09 -79.14 -28.92
N PHE A 157 11.76 -79.78 -27.79
CA PHE A 157 12.19 -81.15 -27.52
C PHE A 157 11.59 -82.18 -28.49
N THR A 158 10.32 -82.04 -28.88
CA THR A 158 9.69 -82.91 -29.89
C THR A 158 10.31 -82.67 -31.26
N THR A 159 10.44 -81.43 -31.71
CA THR A 159 11.06 -81.13 -33.01
C THR A 159 12.51 -81.59 -33.11
N LEU A 160 13.31 -81.47 -32.04
CA LEU A 160 14.68 -81.97 -32.03
C LEU A 160 14.75 -83.51 -32.01
N ARG A 161 13.78 -84.17 -31.37
CA ARG A 161 13.62 -85.63 -31.41
C ARG A 161 13.21 -86.11 -32.80
N ASP A 162 12.23 -85.45 -33.42
CA ASP A 162 11.72 -85.79 -34.76
C ASP A 162 12.78 -85.56 -35.83
N ASN A 163 13.64 -84.54 -35.67
CA ASN A 163 14.80 -84.30 -36.54
C ASN A 163 16.00 -85.24 -36.25
N GLY A 164 15.86 -86.21 -35.36
CA GLY A 164 16.86 -87.26 -35.10
C GLY A 164 18.08 -86.82 -34.28
N TYR A 165 18.05 -85.64 -33.64
CA TYR A 165 19.14 -85.19 -32.76
C TYR A 165 19.07 -85.84 -31.38
N PHE A 166 17.86 -86.13 -30.87
CA PHE A 166 17.66 -86.98 -29.71
C PHE A 166 17.37 -88.41 -30.15
N TYR A 167 18.40 -89.25 -30.12
CA TYR A 167 18.32 -90.69 -30.39
C TYR A 167 18.38 -91.47 -29.08
N ASP A 168 17.70 -92.62 -29.03
CA ASP A 168 17.92 -93.59 -27.96
C ASP A 168 19.31 -94.23 -28.17
N PRO A 169 20.25 -94.10 -27.21
CA PRO A 169 21.56 -94.73 -27.30
C PRO A 169 21.48 -96.23 -27.58
N VAL A 170 20.48 -96.92 -27.02
CA VAL A 170 20.29 -98.36 -27.19
C VAL A 170 19.86 -98.68 -28.61
N GLU A 171 18.89 -97.95 -29.16
CA GLU A 171 18.42 -98.16 -30.53
C GLU A 171 19.54 -97.89 -31.54
N ARG A 172 20.32 -96.83 -31.34
CA ARG A 172 21.45 -96.48 -32.20
C ARG A 172 22.60 -97.50 -32.10
N ASP A 173 22.90 -98.02 -30.92
CA ASP A 173 23.92 -99.06 -30.76
C ASP A 173 23.46 -100.39 -31.38
N VAL A 174 22.17 -100.72 -31.28
CA VAL A 174 21.60 -101.87 -31.98
C VAL A 174 21.71 -101.69 -33.49
N GLU A 175 21.32 -100.53 -34.01
CA GLU A 175 21.33 -100.26 -35.45
C GLU A 175 22.76 -100.21 -36.04
N LYS A 176 23.71 -99.60 -35.32
CA LYS A 176 25.08 -99.39 -35.81
C LYS A 176 26.07 -100.50 -35.47
N VAL A 177 25.85 -101.25 -34.39
CA VAL A 177 26.81 -102.26 -33.91
C VAL A 177 26.20 -103.66 -34.02
N PHE A 178 24.99 -103.87 -33.48
CA PHE A 178 24.40 -105.21 -33.42
C PHE A 178 23.89 -105.72 -34.78
N LEU A 179 23.13 -104.91 -35.53
CA LEU A 179 22.59 -105.32 -36.83
C LEU A 179 23.70 -105.64 -37.85
N PRO A 180 24.79 -104.85 -37.99
CA PRO A 180 25.90 -105.20 -38.88
C PRO A 180 26.61 -106.47 -38.44
N TRP A 181 26.82 -106.67 -37.13
CA TRP A 181 27.41 -107.90 -36.60
C TRP A 181 26.53 -109.13 -36.91
N LEU A 182 25.21 -109.02 -36.68
CA LEU A 182 24.25 -110.10 -36.96
C LEU A 182 24.20 -110.43 -38.45
N MET A 183 24.18 -109.42 -39.32
CA MET A 183 24.19 -109.60 -40.77
C MET A 183 25.50 -110.26 -41.25
N GLU A 184 26.64 -109.91 -40.65
CA GLU A 184 27.92 -110.55 -40.96
C GLU A 184 27.98 -112.01 -40.49
N GLU A 185 27.44 -112.33 -39.31
CA GLU A 185 27.38 -113.70 -38.82
C GLU A 185 26.38 -114.56 -39.63
N ALA A 186 25.24 -113.97 -40.01
CA ALA A 186 24.30 -114.60 -40.93
C ALA A 186 24.96 -114.88 -42.29
N LYS A 187 25.70 -113.93 -42.85
CA LYS A 187 26.48 -114.10 -44.08
C LYS A 187 27.50 -115.23 -43.95
N LYS A 188 28.27 -115.30 -42.86
CA LYS A 188 29.19 -116.41 -42.58
C LYS A 188 28.47 -117.76 -42.47
N SER A 189 27.28 -117.81 -41.87
CA SER A 189 26.50 -119.05 -41.78
C SER A 189 26.03 -119.52 -43.16
N ILE A 190 25.61 -118.59 -44.03
CA ILE A 190 25.23 -118.86 -45.41
C ILE A 190 26.46 -119.31 -46.21
N GLU A 191 27.60 -118.62 -46.08
CA GLU A 191 28.85 -119.00 -46.72
C GLU A 191 29.33 -120.39 -46.28
N LYS A 192 29.27 -120.72 -44.98
CA LYS A 192 29.55 -122.08 -44.47
C LYS A 192 28.60 -123.11 -45.06
N ARG A 193 27.32 -122.78 -45.22
CA ARG A 193 26.30 -123.68 -45.80
C ARG A 193 26.49 -123.86 -47.31
N ILE A 194 26.87 -122.80 -48.02
CA ILE A 194 27.23 -122.84 -49.44
C ILE A 194 28.51 -123.67 -49.63
N LEU A 195 29.55 -123.41 -48.83
CA LEU A 195 30.80 -124.19 -48.81
C LEU A 195 30.54 -125.67 -48.51
N GLY A 196 29.64 -125.94 -47.56
CA GLY A 196 29.19 -127.30 -47.25
C GLY A 196 28.49 -127.97 -48.43
N ARG A 197 27.66 -127.25 -49.20
CA ARG A 197 27.04 -127.77 -50.43
C ARG A 197 28.06 -127.97 -51.55
N THR A 198 28.95 -127.02 -51.82
CA THR A 198 29.97 -127.17 -52.88
C THR A 198 30.98 -128.28 -52.58
N MET A 199 31.29 -128.56 -51.30
CA MET A 199 32.12 -129.71 -50.90
C MET A 199 31.38 -131.06 -51.01
N LEU A 200 30.05 -131.07 -50.91
CA LEU A 200 29.22 -132.27 -51.10
C LEU A 200 28.88 -132.54 -52.57
N ASP A 201 28.74 -131.49 -53.38
CA ASP A 201 28.46 -131.56 -54.82
C ASP A 201 29.72 -131.86 -55.67
N SER A 202 30.93 -131.86 -55.06
CA SER A 202 32.21 -132.18 -55.72
C SER A 202 32.63 -133.66 -55.54
N LYS A 203 31.66 -134.57 -55.37
CA LYS A 203 31.89 -136.01 -55.34
C LYS A 203 30.94 -136.76 -56.25
#